data_AF-R7V0V6-F1
#
_entry.id   AF-R7V0V6-F1
#
_cell.length_a   1.000
_cell.length_b   1.000
_cell.length_c   1.000
_cell.angle_alpha   90.00
_cell.angle_beta   90.00
_cell.angle_gamma   90.00
#
_symmetry.space_group_name_H-M   'P 1'
#
loop_
_entity.id
_entity.type
_entity.pdbx_description
1 polymer ?
#
loop_
_entity_poly.entity_id
_entity_poly.type
_entity_poly.pdbx_seq_one_letter_code
_entity_poly.pdbx_strand_id
1 'polypeptide(L)' 'MLHNSISDINECLGESGVDYDKDCHECTNTIGSYTCSCDHGYELSPNGTSCGGQ' A
#
# COMPACT_ATOMS: atom_id res chain seq x y z
N MET A 1 -17.30 -16.42 -4.31
CA MET A 1 -16.12 -15.55 -4.17
C MET A 1 -16.23 -14.47 -5.23
N LEU A 2 -17.02 -13.43 -4.97
CA LEU A 2 -17.24 -12.30 -5.88
C LEU A 2 -16.74 -11.06 -5.16
N HIS A 3 -15.46 -10.72 -5.34
CA HIS A 3 -14.98 -9.39 -5.01
C HIS A 3 -15.44 -8.51 -6.18
N ASN A 4 -16.54 -7.81 -5.95
CA ASN A 4 -17.23 -6.96 -6.89
C ASN A 4 -16.30 -5.86 -7.40
N SER A 5 -15.65 -6.10 -8.54
CA SER A 5 -14.80 -5.14 -9.25
C SER A 5 -15.67 -4.15 -10.02
N ILE A 6 -16.31 -3.22 -9.29
CA ILE A 6 -17.05 -2.10 -9.92
C ILE A 6 -16.60 -0.73 -9.38
N SER A 7 -15.96 -0.66 -8.22
CA SER A 7 -15.18 0.52 -7.82
C SER A 7 -14.15 0.08 -6.80
N ASP A 8 -12.93 -0.14 -7.28
CA ASP A 8 -11.77 -0.21 -6.40
C ASP A 8 -11.59 1.15 -5.70
N ILE A 9 -11.22 1.13 -4.42
CA ILE A 9 -10.94 2.35 -3.67
C ILE A 9 -9.45 2.58 -3.78
N ASN A 10 -9.05 3.75 -4.28
CA ASN A 10 -7.63 4.09 -4.35
C ASN A 10 -7.15 4.63 -3.00
N GLU A 11 -6.57 3.78 -2.17
CA GLU A 11 -6.09 4.16 -0.83
C GLU A 11 -4.92 5.15 -0.91
N CYS A 12 -4.16 5.17 -2.01
CA CYS A 12 -3.05 6.11 -2.21
C CYS A 12 -3.49 7.57 -2.42
N LEU A 13 -4.79 7.82 -2.64
CA LEU A 13 -5.36 9.18 -2.66
C LEU A 13 -5.88 9.62 -1.28
N GLY A 14 -5.81 8.73 -0.29
CA GLY A 14 -6.22 8.99 1.09
C GLY A 14 -5.08 9.50 1.97
N GLU A 15 -5.31 9.43 3.28
CA GLU A 15 -4.38 9.91 4.29
C GLU A 15 -3.42 8.79 4.74
N SER A 16 -2.12 9.10 4.76
CA SER A 16 -1.07 8.21 5.27
C SER A 16 -1.30 7.86 6.76
N GLY A 17 -1.22 6.58 7.10
CA GLY A 17 -1.52 6.04 8.44
C GLY A 17 -3.01 5.86 8.74
N VAL A 18 -3.90 6.19 7.79
CA VAL A 18 -5.35 5.99 7.90
C VAL A 18 -5.84 5.09 6.78
N ASP A 19 -5.62 5.49 5.53
CA ASP A 19 -6.06 4.75 4.34
C ASP A 19 -4.97 3.80 3.82
N TYR A 20 -3.69 4.21 3.88
CA TYR A 20 -2.53 3.37 3.57
C TYR A 20 -1.46 3.48 4.68
N ASP A 21 -0.51 2.54 4.73
CA ASP A 21 0.46 2.47 5.82
C ASP A 21 1.32 3.74 5.92
N LYS A 22 1.56 4.21 7.15
CA LYS A 22 2.38 5.38 7.44
C LYS A 22 3.85 5.21 7.03
N ASP A 23 4.33 3.97 6.99
CA ASP A 23 5.70 3.62 6.63
C ASP A 23 5.78 3.22 5.14
N CYS A 24 4.75 3.50 4.33
CA CYS A 24 4.79 3.35 2.88
C CYS A 24 5.46 4.58 2.25
N HIS A 25 6.58 4.40 1.54
CA HIS A 25 7.28 5.52 0.91
C HIS A 25 6.62 5.91 -0.42
N GLU A 26 6.40 4.93 -1.31
CA GLU A 26 5.70 5.14 -2.58
C GLU A 26 4.53 4.16 -2.71
N CYS A 27 3.30 4.69 -2.58
CA CYS A 27 2.07 3.91 -2.67
C CYS A 27 1.64 3.69 -4.13
N THR A 28 1.32 2.45 -4.48
CA THR A 28 0.76 2.05 -5.77
C THR A 28 -0.57 1.33 -5.56
N ASN A 29 -1.64 1.89 -6.10
CA ASN A 29 -2.96 1.29 -6.02
C ASN A 29 -3.05 0.00 -6.85
N THR A 30 -3.71 -1.03 -6.31
CA THR A 30 -3.97 -2.29 -7.00
C THR A 30 -5.44 -2.67 -6.87
N ILE A 31 -5.94 -3.57 -7.72
CA ILE A 31 -7.35 -3.95 -7.61
C ILE A 31 -7.54 -4.78 -6.33
N GLY A 32 -8.26 -4.20 -5.37
CA GLY A 32 -8.60 -4.79 -4.08
C GLY A 32 -7.60 -4.52 -2.95
N SER A 33 -6.53 -3.74 -3.18
CA SER A 33 -5.54 -3.33 -2.16
C SER A 33 -4.54 -2.30 -2.73
N TYR A 34 -3.42 -2.05 -2.05
CA TYR A 34 -2.30 -1.28 -2.56
C TYR A 34 -0.98 -2.00 -2.27
N THR A 35 0.08 -1.60 -2.95
CA THR A 35 1.45 -2.02 -2.67
C THR A 35 2.34 -0.81 -2.42
N CYS A 36 3.44 -1.03 -1.71
CA CYS A 36 4.43 0.01 -1.43
C CYS A 36 5.77 -0.32 -2.08
N SER A 37 6.44 0.72 -2.57
CA SER A 37 7.86 0.67 -2.91
C SER A 37 8.65 1.41 -1.84
N CYS A 38 9.82 0.88 -1.52
CA CYS A 38 10.67 1.37 -0.44
C CYS A 38 11.93 2.03 -1.00
N ASP A 39 12.37 3.10 -0.34
CA ASP A 39 13.62 3.76 -0.69
C ASP A 39 14.83 2.87 -0.39
N HIS A 40 15.97 3.21 -0.98
CA HIS A 40 17.22 2.50 -0.77
C HIS A 40 17.59 2.42 0.72
N GLY A 41 17.79 1.20 1.22
CA GLY A 41 18.09 0.93 2.63
C GLY A 41 16.90 0.50 3.47
N TYR A 42 15.69 0.46 2.89
CA TYR A 42 14.48 -0.09 3.50
C TYR A 42 14.02 -1.34 2.76
N GLU A 43 13.39 -2.26 3.48
CA GLU A 43 12.83 -3.47 2.90
C GLU A 43 11.30 -3.45 2.94
N LEU A 44 10.70 -3.98 1.87
CA LEU A 44 9.26 -4.15 1.80
C LEU A 44 8.85 -5.25 2.78
N SER A 45 7.90 -4.94 3.65
CA SER A 45 7.37 -5.89 4.62
C SER A 45 6.64 -7.05 3.91
N PRO A 46 6.49 -8.22 4.56
CA PRO A 46 5.91 -9.40 3.92
C PRO A 46 4.46 -9.24 3.43
N ASN A 47 3.72 -8.25 3.96
CA ASN A 47 2.38 -7.94 3.50
C ASN A 47 2.37 -7.03 2.25
N GLY A 48 3.52 -6.47 1.85
CA GLY A 48 3.68 -5.62 0.68
C GLY A 48 3.18 -4.18 0.84
N THR A 49 2.78 -3.77 2.06
CA THR A 49 2.10 -2.49 2.28
C THR A 49 2.90 -1.50 3.11
N SER A 50 4.09 -1.85 3.59
CA SER A 50 4.90 -0.96 4.42
C SER A 50 6.39 -1.20 4.26
N CYS A 51 7.20 -0.18 4.52
CA CYS A 51 8.64 -0.27 4.47
C CYS A 51 9.21 -0.36 5.87
N GLY A 52 9.93 -1.44 6.16
CA GLY A 52 10.66 -1.64 7.41
C GLY A 52 12.15 -1.53 7.16
N GLY A 53 12.84 -0.72 7.94
CA GLY A 53 14.30 -0.80 8.05
C GLY A 53 14.66 -1.86 9.08
N GLN A 54 15.58 -2.75 8.74
CA GLN A 54 16.27 -3.63 9.70
C GLN A 54 17.12 -2.81 10.69
#